data_AF-A0A519WDC6-F1
#
_entry.id   AF-A0A519WDC6-F1
#
_cell.length_a   1.000
_cell.length_b   1.000
_cell.length_c   1.000
_cell.angle_alpha   90.00
_cell.angle_beta   90.00
_cell.angle_gamma   90.00
#
_symmetry.space_group_name_H-M   'P 1'
#
loop_
_entity.id
_entity.type
_entity.pdbx_description
1 polymer ?
#
loop_
_entity_poly.entity_id
_entity_poly.type
_entity_poly.pdbx_seq_one_letter_code
_entity_poly.pdbx_strand_id
1 'polypeptide(L)'
;MSYLTLKEASEATGLNEATIRRLCKKTESIPFIEMKKGKQGVMYTIHANYLFDVYPPSKLVKTDDYTRVYNDSTGLDKPPLQDYTALLEAKDEIIQLLKNETAYLRAENTGLREENRELKLLPSPTSISDAPLSETPIDQQPDKKSFWQRLFG
;
A
#
# COMPACT_ATOMS: atom_id res chain seq x y z
N MET A 1 -29.62 -22.40 -10.68
CA MET A 1 -28.68 -21.77 -9.72
C MET A 1 -28.41 -20.35 -10.17
N SER A 2 -28.49 -19.37 -9.26
CA SER A 2 -28.40 -17.94 -9.60
C SER A 2 -26.95 -17.48 -9.50
N TYR A 3 -26.41 -16.95 -10.60
CA TYR A 3 -25.10 -16.33 -10.65
C TYR A 3 -25.28 -14.82 -10.77
N LEU A 4 -24.53 -14.08 -9.96
CA LEU A 4 -24.54 -12.63 -9.94
C LEU A 4 -23.26 -12.10 -10.58
N THR A 5 -23.39 -11.07 -11.38
CA THR A 5 -22.25 -10.26 -11.81
C THR A 5 -21.66 -9.50 -10.63
N LEU A 6 -20.43 -9.00 -10.77
CA LEU A 6 -19.80 -8.17 -9.72
C LEU A 6 -20.68 -6.97 -9.28
N LYS A 7 -21.41 -6.38 -10.24
CA LYS A 7 -22.33 -5.27 -10.00
C LYS A 7 -23.53 -5.70 -9.18
N GLU A 8 -24.22 -6.75 -9.61
CA GLU A 8 -25.38 -7.27 -8.89
C GLU A 8 -24.99 -7.77 -7.48
N ALA A 9 -23.81 -8.39 -7.36
CA ALA A 9 -23.27 -8.80 -6.07
C ALA A 9 -22.97 -7.60 -5.15
N SER A 10 -22.41 -6.51 -5.71
CA SER A 10 -22.20 -5.26 -4.96
C SER A 10 -23.51 -4.64 -4.49
N GLU A 11 -24.54 -4.62 -5.35
CA GLU A 11 -25.86 -4.10 -4.98
C GLU A 11 -26.54 -4.96 -3.92
N ALA A 12 -26.46 -6.29 -4.03
CA ALA A 12 -27.11 -7.21 -3.09
C ALA A 12 -26.46 -7.19 -1.69
N THR A 13 -25.14 -6.96 -1.61
CA THR A 13 -24.38 -6.97 -0.34
C THR A 13 -24.08 -5.58 0.19
N GLY A 14 -24.29 -4.52 -0.59
CA GLY A 14 -23.92 -3.16 -0.20
C GLY A 14 -22.42 -2.89 -0.15
N LEU A 15 -21.60 -3.83 -0.66
CA LEU A 15 -20.14 -3.75 -0.65
C LEU A 15 -19.63 -3.25 -2.00
N ASN A 16 -18.47 -2.60 -2.01
CA ASN A 16 -17.81 -2.17 -3.24
C ASN A 16 -17.47 -3.37 -4.16
N GLU A 17 -17.64 -3.21 -5.47
CA GLU A 17 -17.20 -4.17 -6.49
C GLU A 17 -15.75 -4.65 -6.29
N ALA A 18 -14.85 -3.79 -5.81
CA ALA A 18 -13.46 -4.16 -5.51
C ALA A 18 -13.36 -5.25 -4.43
N THR A 19 -14.22 -5.18 -3.41
CA THR A 19 -14.30 -6.18 -2.33
C THR A 19 -14.80 -7.51 -2.88
N ILE A 20 -15.84 -7.49 -3.70
CA ILE A 20 -16.36 -8.69 -4.37
C ILE A 20 -15.30 -9.30 -5.30
N ARG A 21 -14.57 -8.46 -6.06
CA ARG A 21 -13.48 -8.91 -6.93
C ARG A 21 -12.33 -9.55 -6.12
N ARG A 22 -12.06 -9.06 -4.90
CA ARG A 22 -11.07 -9.67 -4.00
C ARG A 22 -11.56 -11.02 -3.47
N LEU A 23 -12.85 -11.15 -3.15
CA LEU A 23 -13.46 -12.44 -2.81
C LEU A 23 -13.27 -13.43 -3.96
N CYS A 24 -13.47 -13.00 -5.20
CA CYS A 24 -13.32 -13.85 -6.38
C CYS A 24 -11.88 -14.37 -6.64
N LYS A 25 -10.88 -13.83 -5.95
CA LYS A 25 -9.48 -14.27 -6.09
C LYS A 25 -9.03 -15.25 -5.00
N LYS A 26 -9.88 -15.50 -3.99
CA LYS A 26 -9.56 -16.45 -2.93
C LYS A 26 -9.60 -17.88 -3.47
N THR A 27 -8.80 -18.77 -2.90
CA THR A 27 -8.75 -20.18 -3.28
C THR A 27 -10.09 -20.90 -3.03
N GLU A 28 -10.75 -20.56 -1.92
CA GLU A 28 -12.04 -21.13 -1.51
C GLU A 28 -13.20 -20.76 -2.44
N SER A 29 -13.08 -19.66 -3.17
CA SER A 29 -14.17 -19.13 -3.99
C SER A 29 -14.11 -19.63 -5.45
N ILE A 30 -12.98 -20.17 -5.90
CA ILE A 30 -12.76 -20.71 -7.25
C ILE A 30 -13.90 -21.63 -7.74
N PRO A 31 -14.40 -22.62 -6.98
CA PRO A 31 -15.46 -23.51 -7.46
C PRO A 31 -16.83 -22.83 -7.64
N PHE A 32 -17.00 -21.64 -7.08
CA PHE A 32 -18.26 -20.89 -7.10
C PHE A 32 -18.23 -19.70 -8.08
N ILE A 33 -17.16 -19.60 -8.88
CA ILE A 33 -16.92 -18.48 -9.79
C ILE A 33 -16.86 -18.98 -11.23
N GLU A 34 -17.57 -18.28 -12.10
CA GLU A 34 -17.50 -18.46 -13.53
C GLU A 34 -16.93 -17.20 -14.18
N MET A 35 -16.04 -17.39 -15.15
CA MET A 35 -15.47 -16.32 -15.96
C MET A 35 -16.15 -16.33 -17.33
N LYS A 36 -17.00 -15.35 -17.60
CA LYS A 36 -17.73 -15.22 -18.86
C LYS A 36 -17.07 -14.17 -19.76
N LYS A 37 -16.98 -14.43 -21.06
CA LYS A 37 -16.51 -13.43 -22.04
C LYS A 37 -17.62 -12.40 -22.26
N GLY A 38 -17.37 -11.15 -21.87
CA GLY A 38 -18.21 -9.99 -22.13
C GLY A 38 -17.65 -9.10 -23.24
N LYS A 39 -18.40 -8.05 -23.58
CA LYS A 39 -18.05 -7.10 -24.65
C LYS A 39 -16.73 -6.36 -24.41
N GLN A 40 -16.35 -6.13 -23.15
CA GLN A 40 -15.12 -5.43 -22.74
C GLN A 40 -14.05 -6.37 -22.15
N GLY A 41 -14.18 -7.69 -22.36
CA GLY A 41 -13.27 -8.70 -21.82
C GLY A 41 -13.95 -9.64 -20.83
N VAL A 42 -13.18 -10.25 -19.94
CA VAL A 42 -13.68 -11.32 -19.06
C VAL A 42 -14.38 -10.74 -17.82
N MET A 43 -15.60 -11.19 -17.56
CA MET A 43 -16.45 -10.81 -16.44
C MET A 43 -16.53 -11.94 -15.43
N TYR A 44 -16.34 -11.61 -14.14
CA TYR A 44 -16.56 -12.55 -13.06
C TYR A 44 -18.04 -12.62 -12.71
N THR A 45 -18.56 -13.83 -12.60
CA THR A 45 -19.88 -14.12 -12.05
C THR A 45 -19.71 -15.07 -10.86
N ILE A 46 -20.36 -14.76 -9.74
CA ILE A 46 -20.26 -15.48 -8.48
C ILE A 46 -21.59 -16.14 -8.13
N HIS A 47 -21.55 -17.34 -7.56
CA HIS A 47 -22.75 -18.04 -7.09
C HIS A 47 -23.40 -17.28 -5.92
N ALA A 48 -24.70 -17.00 -6.01
CA ALA A 48 -25.41 -16.19 -5.03
C ALA A 48 -25.36 -16.77 -3.61
N ASN A 49 -25.50 -18.10 -3.46
CA ASN A 49 -25.48 -18.72 -2.13
C ASN A 49 -24.12 -18.54 -1.45
N TYR A 50 -23.03 -18.79 -2.20
CA TYR A 50 -21.69 -18.62 -1.65
C TYR A 50 -21.40 -17.16 -1.29
N LEU A 51 -21.86 -16.22 -2.13
CA LEU A 51 -21.77 -14.80 -1.84
C LEU A 51 -22.47 -14.47 -0.51
N PHE A 52 -23.69 -14.96 -0.29
CA PHE A 52 -24.47 -14.67 0.91
C PHE A 52 -24.02 -15.40 2.17
N ASP A 53 -23.35 -16.54 2.03
CA ASP A 53 -22.68 -17.24 3.14
C ASP A 53 -21.50 -16.41 3.68
N VAL A 54 -20.77 -15.72 2.80
CA VAL A 54 -19.62 -14.86 3.17
C VAL A 54 -20.05 -13.45 3.55
N TYR A 55 -20.98 -12.88 2.77
CA TYR A 55 -21.46 -11.52 2.92
C TYR A 55 -22.98 -11.52 2.96
N PRO A 56 -23.60 -11.42 4.15
CA PRO A 56 -25.05 -11.41 4.25
C PRO A 56 -25.65 -10.26 3.42
N PRO A 57 -26.82 -10.47 2.80
CA PRO A 57 -27.45 -9.47 1.95
C PRO A 57 -27.77 -8.22 2.76
N SER A 58 -27.33 -7.06 2.26
CA SER A 58 -27.62 -5.79 2.93
C SER A 58 -29.04 -5.37 2.59
N LYS A 59 -29.81 -5.00 3.62
CA LYS A 59 -31.09 -4.29 3.44
C LYS A 59 -30.81 -2.81 3.19
N LEU A 60 -30.00 -2.48 2.19
CA LEU A 60 -29.79 -1.08 1.85
C LEU A 60 -30.98 -0.60 1.02
N VAL A 61 -31.86 0.12 1.69
CA VAL A 61 -32.77 1.08 1.07
C VAL A 61 -31.89 1.97 0.19
N LYS A 62 -32.09 1.92 -1.12
CA LYS A 62 -31.43 2.81 -2.07
C LYS A 62 -31.85 4.24 -1.71
N THR A 63 -31.03 4.94 -0.93
CA THR A 63 -31.11 6.40 -0.84
C THR A 63 -30.43 6.92 -2.09
N ASP A 64 -31.19 6.89 -3.18
CA ASP A 64 -30.82 7.59 -4.39
C ASP A 64 -30.71 9.09 -4.05
N ASP A 65 -29.67 9.72 -4.59
CA ASP A 65 -29.51 11.16 -4.80
C ASP A 65 -29.50 12.10 -3.57
N TYR A 66 -28.33 12.67 -3.28
CA TYR A 66 -28.11 14.04 -2.79
C TYR A 66 -29.24 14.71 -1.97
N THR A 67 -29.80 14.04 -0.97
CA THR A 67 -30.71 14.70 -0.04
C THR A 67 -29.86 15.47 0.96
N ARG A 68 -29.77 16.78 0.73
CA ARG A 68 -29.48 17.81 1.73
C ARG A 68 -29.96 17.33 3.10
N VAL A 69 -29.03 17.11 4.02
CA VAL A 69 -29.30 16.69 5.40
C VAL A 69 -30.24 17.71 6.03
N TYR A 70 -31.54 17.45 5.98
CA TYR A 70 -32.47 17.96 6.97
C TYR A 70 -32.27 17.07 8.19
N ASN A 71 -31.66 17.64 9.23
CA ASN A 71 -31.58 17.03 10.54
C ASN A 71 -33.01 16.81 11.05
N ASP A 72 -33.53 15.60 10.88
CA ASP A 72 -34.70 15.15 11.61
C ASP A 72 -34.26 14.80 13.03
N SER A 73 -34.35 15.80 13.91
CA SER A 73 -34.10 15.71 15.34
C SER A 73 -35.25 14.98 16.04
N THR A 74 -35.51 13.72 15.70
CA THR A 74 -36.46 12.88 16.44
C THR A 74 -35.89 11.47 16.64
N GLY A 75 -34.88 11.39 17.49
CA GLY A 75 -34.41 10.14 18.07
C GLY A 75 -33.91 10.44 19.47
N LEU A 76 -34.75 10.18 20.48
CA LEU A 76 -34.40 10.22 21.89
C LEU A 76 -33.17 9.31 22.15
N ASP A 77 -32.34 9.73 23.10
CA ASP A 77 -31.17 9.03 23.66
C ASP A 77 -29.87 9.02 22.82
N LYS A 78 -29.31 10.21 22.55
CA LYS A 78 -27.86 10.33 22.36
C LYS A 78 -27.20 10.81 23.67
N PRO A 79 -26.12 10.17 24.13
CA PRO A 79 -25.37 10.66 25.29
C PRO A 79 -24.84 12.08 25.01
N PRO A 80 -24.62 12.90 26.06
CA PRO A 80 -24.22 14.29 25.89
C PRO A 80 -22.97 14.36 25.01
N LEU A 81 -23.05 15.24 24.01
CA LEU A 81 -22.02 15.51 23.03
C LEU A 81 -20.68 15.70 23.76
N GLN A 82 -19.74 14.76 23.61
CA GLN A 82 -18.40 14.89 24.20
C GLN A 82 -17.72 16.13 23.60
N ASP A 83 -17.06 16.92 24.43
CA ASP A 83 -16.41 18.20 24.06
C ASP A 83 -15.37 18.01 22.95
N TYR A 84 -15.81 18.16 21.71
CA TYR A 84 -14.99 18.05 20.51
C TYR A 84 -13.87 19.10 20.42
N THR A 85 -13.92 20.14 21.26
CA THR A 85 -12.92 21.19 21.35
C THR A 85 -11.56 20.64 21.79
N ALA A 86 -11.52 19.86 22.87
CA ALA A 86 -10.28 19.25 23.36
C ALA A 86 -9.68 18.25 22.35
N LEU A 87 -10.54 17.51 21.64
CA LEU A 87 -10.11 16.59 20.59
C LEU A 87 -9.53 17.34 19.37
N LEU A 88 -10.12 18.49 19.03
CA LEU A 88 -9.65 19.33 17.94
C LEU A 88 -8.30 19.97 18.27
N GLU A 89 -8.13 20.45 19.50
CA GLU A 89 -6.86 21.00 19.99
C GLU A 89 -5.75 19.93 20.00
N ALA A 90 -6.03 18.73 20.53
CA ALA A 90 -5.08 17.62 20.51
C ALA A 90 -4.68 17.22 19.08
N LYS A 91 -5.63 17.25 18.14
CA LYS A 91 -5.33 17.01 16.72
C LYS A 91 -4.41 18.09 16.15
N ASP A 92 -4.64 19.35 16.47
CA ASP A 92 -3.84 20.47 15.96
C ASP A 92 -2.42 20.45 16.52
N GLU A 93 -2.24 20.07 17.80
CA GLU A 93 -0.93 19.83 18.41
C GLU A 93 -0.14 18.73 17.70
N ILE A 94 -0.80 17.59 17.42
CA ILE A 94 -0.18 16.48 16.68
C ILE A 94 0.26 16.93 15.29
N ILE A 95 -0.57 17.72 14.60
CA ILE A 95 -0.24 18.25 13.27
C ILE A 95 0.99 19.17 13.35
N GLN A 96 1.09 20.03 14.37
CA GLN A 96 2.26 20.89 14.55
C GLN A 96 3.53 20.09 14.84
N LEU A 97 3.45 19.08 15.71
CA LEU A 97 4.58 18.21 16.03
C LEU A 97 5.11 17.50 14.78
N LEU A 98 4.24 16.90 13.99
CA LEU A 98 4.61 16.22 12.74
C LEU A 98 5.22 17.19 11.72
N LYS A 99 4.70 18.42 11.63
CA LYS A 99 5.30 19.45 10.76
C LYS A 99 6.72 19.78 11.19
N ASN A 100 6.96 19.97 12.48
CA ASN A 100 8.28 20.28 13.03
C ASN A 100 9.26 19.13 12.81
N GLU A 101 8.84 17.89 13.07
CA GLU A 101 9.68 16.70 12.84
C GLU A 101 10.05 16.54 11.36
N THR A 102 9.10 16.71 10.44
CA THR A 102 9.41 16.65 9.01
C THR A 102 10.32 17.78 8.55
N ALA A 103 10.29 18.95 9.18
CA ALA A 103 11.22 20.04 8.90
C ALA A 103 12.63 19.71 9.39
N TYR A 104 12.75 19.18 10.61
CA TYR A 104 14.01 18.71 11.18
C TYR A 104 14.68 17.64 10.32
N LEU A 105 13.94 16.58 9.96
CA LEU A 105 14.47 15.49 9.13
C LEU A 105 14.92 15.98 7.74
N ARG A 106 14.25 16.98 7.17
CA ARG A 106 14.71 17.58 5.90
C ARG A 106 16.02 18.34 6.08
N ALA A 107 16.15 19.14 7.14
CA ALA A 107 17.36 19.89 7.44
C ALA A 107 18.56 18.96 7.73
N GLU A 108 18.33 17.88 8.48
CA GLU A 108 19.34 16.86 8.75
C GLU A 108 19.78 16.14 7.47
N ASN A 109 18.82 15.73 6.62
CA ASN A 109 19.15 15.13 5.32
C ASN A 109 19.93 16.07 4.41
N THR A 110 19.66 17.37 4.43
CA THR A 110 20.48 18.34 3.68
C THR A 110 21.90 18.42 4.23
N GLY A 111 22.09 18.45 5.55
CA GLY A 111 23.40 18.44 6.19
C GLY A 111 24.20 17.17 5.86
N LEU A 112 23.59 15.99 6.01
CA LEU A 112 24.23 14.72 5.67
C LEU A 112 24.63 14.65 4.19
N ARG A 113 23.87 15.26 3.28
CA ARG A 113 24.24 15.32 1.86
C ARG A 113 25.44 16.22 1.61
N GLU A 114 25.57 17.30 2.35
CA GLU A 114 26.73 18.19 2.31
C GLU A 114 27.97 17.52 2.89
N GLU A 115 27.88 16.92 4.07
CA GLU A 115 28.98 16.14 4.68
C GLU A 115 29.44 15.00 3.75
N ASN A 116 28.51 14.22 3.19
CA ASN A 116 28.86 13.18 2.21
C ASN A 116 29.50 13.73 0.94
N ARG A 117 29.18 14.97 0.54
CA ARG A 117 29.83 15.63 -0.59
C ARG A 117 31.25 16.03 -0.22
N GLU A 118 31.48 16.53 0.99
CA GLU A 118 32.81 16.90 1.48
C GLU A 118 33.71 15.67 1.66
N LEU A 119 33.20 14.58 2.23
CA LEU A 119 33.93 13.32 2.37
C LEU A 119 34.38 12.75 1.03
N LYS A 120 33.60 12.93 -0.05
CA LYS A 120 33.98 12.52 -1.41
C LYS A 120 35.09 13.39 -2.02
N LEU A 121 35.29 14.60 -1.52
CA LEU A 121 36.37 15.48 -1.97
C LEU A 121 37.69 15.20 -1.24
N LEU A 122 37.65 14.45 -0.15
CA LEU A 122 38.87 14.03 0.54
C LEU A 122 39.67 13.05 -0.34
N PRO A 123 41.01 13.16 -0.35
CA PRO A 123 41.85 12.19 -1.05
C PRO A 123 41.57 10.79 -0.48
N SER A 124 41.44 9.80 -1.36
CA SER A 124 41.33 8.41 -0.92
C SER A 124 42.53 8.07 -0.04
N PRO A 125 42.32 7.34 1.08
CA PRO A 125 43.40 7.04 2.01
C PRO A 125 44.56 6.43 1.22
N THR A 126 45.74 7.05 1.35
CA THR A 126 46.96 6.59 0.70
C THR A 126 47.16 5.14 1.10
N SER A 127 46.89 4.22 0.18
CA SER A 127 47.25 2.82 0.36
C SER A 127 48.77 2.79 0.45
N ILE A 128 49.33 2.44 1.60
CA ILE A 128 50.78 2.34 1.85
C ILE A 128 51.40 1.16 1.05
N SER A 129 50.72 0.66 0.01
CA SER A 129 51.18 -0.46 -0.82
C SER A 129 52.02 -0.04 -2.03
N ASP A 130 52.11 1.25 -2.37
CA ASP A 130 52.92 1.69 -3.50
C ASP A 130 54.26 2.29 -3.03
N ALA A 131 55.07 1.46 -2.38
CA ALA A 131 56.52 1.65 -2.35
C ALA A 131 57.12 0.92 -3.56
N PRO A 132 57.87 1.60 -4.47
CA PRO A 132 58.37 0.95 -5.67
C PRO A 132 59.63 0.16 -5.34
N LEU A 133 59.53 -1.17 -5.31
CA LEU A 133 60.68 -2.07 -5.30
C LEU A 133 60.58 -3.08 -6.44
N SER A 134 61.41 -2.83 -7.46
CA SER A 134 62.18 -3.79 -8.25
C SER A 134 61.47 -5.00 -8.90
N GLU A 135 61.35 -4.91 -10.23
CA GLU A 135 61.68 -5.94 -11.23
C GLU A 135 61.51 -7.42 -10.86
N THR A 136 60.49 -8.08 -11.45
CA THR A 136 60.61 -9.37 -12.15
C THR A 136 59.37 -9.62 -13.03
N PRO A 137 59.50 -10.11 -14.28
CA PRO A 137 58.37 -10.57 -15.09
C PRO A 137 58.20 -12.09 -14.91
N ILE A 138 56.96 -12.60 -14.92
CA ILE A 138 56.51 -13.91 -15.48
C ILE A 138 55.03 -14.12 -15.14
N ASP A 139 54.22 -14.11 -16.20
CA ASP A 139 53.03 -14.92 -16.50
C ASP A 139 52.28 -15.67 -15.38
N GLN A 140 51.02 -15.27 -15.15
CA GLN A 140 49.78 -16.05 -15.36
C GLN A 140 48.66 -15.46 -14.49
N GLN A 141 47.70 -14.78 -15.14
CA GLN A 141 46.43 -14.48 -14.50
C GLN A 141 45.61 -15.76 -14.31
N PRO A 142 45.16 -16.12 -13.10
CA PRO A 142 43.98 -16.96 -12.97
C PRO A 142 42.74 -16.06 -13.12
N ASP A 143 41.89 -16.40 -14.07
CA ASP A 143 40.63 -15.73 -14.39
C ASP A 143 39.87 -15.28 -13.13
N LYS A 144 39.71 -13.97 -12.99
CA LYS A 144 38.92 -13.37 -11.91
C LYS A 144 37.43 -13.62 -12.16
N LYS A 145 36.94 -14.82 -11.86
CA LYS A 145 35.50 -15.08 -11.79
C LYS A 145 34.87 -14.14 -10.78
N SER A 146 33.85 -13.41 -11.22
CA SER A 146 33.04 -12.51 -10.40
C SER A 146 32.48 -13.26 -9.18
N PHE A 147 32.29 -12.56 -8.06
CA PHE A 147 31.74 -13.12 -6.83
C PHE A 147 30.45 -13.94 -7.08
N TRP A 148 29.58 -13.46 -7.98
CA TRP A 148 28.35 -14.15 -8.37
C TRP A 148 28.58 -15.44 -9.18
N GLN A 149 29.63 -15.46 -10.01
CA GLN A 149 30.03 -16.68 -10.74
C GLN A 149 30.63 -17.76 -9.83
N ARG A 150 31.04 -17.42 -8.60
CA ARG A 150 31.52 -18.41 -7.62
C ARG A 150 30.40 -19.03 -6.81
N LEU A 151 29.27 -18.34 -6.70
CA LEU A 151 28.12 -18.79 -5.90
C LEU A 151 27.14 -19.66 -6.69
N PHE A 152 27.06 -19.45 -8.00
CA PHE A 152 26.06 -20.12 -8.86
C PHE A 152 26.65 -20.77 -10.12
N GLY A 153 27.97 -20.77 -10.27
CA GLY A 153 28.69 -21.36 -11.40
C GLY A 153 29.30 -22.71 -11.07
#